data_AF-A0A377UT13-F1
#
_entry.id   AF-A0A377UT13-F1
#
_cell.length_a   1.000
_cell.length_b   1.000
_cell.length_c   1.000
_cell.angle_alpha   90.00
_cell.angle_beta   90.00
_cell.angle_gamma   90.00
#
_symmetry.space_group_name_H-M   'P 1'
#
loop_
_entity.id
_entity.type
_entity.pdbx_description
1 polymer ?
#
loop_
_entity_poly.entity_id
_entity_poly.type
_entity_poly.pdbx_seq_one_letter_code
_entity_poly.pdbx_strand_id
1 'polypeptide(L)' 'MPHFIAECTDNIREQADLPGLFAKVNEALAATGIFPIGGIRSRAHWLDTWQMATAGRITPSCI' A
#
# COMPACT_ATOMS: atom_id res chain seq x y z
N MET A 1 18.98 -2.24 -2.64
CA MET A 1 17.85 -3.13 -3.00
C MET A 1 16.60 -2.52 -2.36
N PRO A 2 15.96 -1.53 -3.00
CA PRO A 2 14.84 -0.82 -2.39
C PRO A 2 13.61 -1.73 -2.31
N HIS A 3 12.97 -1.69 -1.15
CA HIS A 3 11.78 -2.43 -0.83
C HIS A 3 10.66 -1.45 -0.51
N PHE A 4 9.69 -1.34 -1.40
CA PHE A 4 8.45 -0.60 -1.15
C PHE A 4 7.40 -1.56 -0.56
N ILE A 5 6.78 -1.14 0.54
CA ILE A 5 5.75 -1.91 1.26
C ILE A 5 4.58 -0.97 1.48
N ALA A 6 3.40 -1.36 1.03
CA ALA A 6 2.16 -0.69 1.37
C ALA A 6 1.32 -1.59 2.29
N GLU A 7 0.82 -1.04 3.39
CA GLU A 7 -0.28 -1.64 4.14
C GLU A 7 -1.55 -0.91 3.74
N CYS A 8 -2.57 -1.65 3.33
CA CYS A 8 -3.79 -1.08 2.78
C CYS A 8 -5.00 -1.80 3.36
N THR A 9 -5.97 -1.03 3.85
CA THR A 9 -7.25 -1.57 4.29
C THR A 9 -8.02 -2.12 3.10
N ASP A 10 -8.61 -3.29 3.26
CA ASP A 10 -9.27 -4.02 2.18
C ASP A 10 -10.54 -3.34 1.64
N ASN A 11 -11.16 -2.47 2.45
CA ASN A 11 -12.35 -1.70 2.09
C ASN A 11 -12.18 -0.75 0.90
N ILE A 12 -10.93 -0.42 0.51
CA ILE A 12 -10.61 0.41 -0.67
C ILE A 12 -9.90 -0.37 -1.76
N ARG A 13 -9.91 -1.70 -1.75
CA ARG A 13 -9.08 -2.55 -2.61
C ARG A 13 -9.20 -2.23 -4.10
N GLU A 14 -10.40 -1.96 -4.59
CA GLU A 14 -10.64 -1.61 -6.00
C GLU A 14 -10.18 -0.18 -6.32
N GLN A 15 -10.45 0.77 -5.43
CA GLN A 15 -10.12 2.18 -5.63
C GLN A 15 -8.61 2.47 -5.43
N ALA A 16 -7.93 1.65 -4.64
CA ALA A 16 -6.52 1.81 -4.31
C ALA A 16 -5.58 1.59 -5.51
N ASP A 17 -6.01 0.82 -6.53
CA ASP A 17 -5.23 0.51 -7.73
C ASP A 17 -3.74 0.24 -7.42
N LEU A 18 -3.48 -0.72 -6.52
CA LEU A 18 -2.11 -1.06 -6.13
C LEU A 18 -1.22 -1.46 -7.32
N PRO A 19 -1.70 -2.18 -8.36
CA PRO A 19 -0.91 -2.41 -9.56
C PRO A 19 -0.46 -1.11 -10.24
N GLY A 20 -1.37 -0.14 -10.44
CA GLY A 20 -1.03 1.17 -11.01
C GLY A 20 -0.10 1.99 -10.12
N LEU A 21 -0.28 1.92 -8.79
CA LEU A 21 0.64 2.54 -7.83
C LEU A 21 2.06 1.93 -7.94
N PHE A 22 2.19 0.61 -7.98
CA PHE A 22 3.49 -0.04 -8.06
C PHE A 22 4.23 0.27 -9.36
N ALA A 23 3.53 0.38 -10.49
CA ALA A 23 4.14 0.81 -11.75
C ALA A 23 4.78 2.20 -11.60
N LYS A 24 4.05 3.17 -11.05
CA LYS A 24 4.53 4.54 -10.82
C LYS A 24 5.68 4.60 -9.82
N VAL A 25 5.60 3.84 -8.72
CA VAL A 25 6.66 3.79 -7.71
C VAL A 25 7.95 3.22 -8.31
N ASN A 26 7.85 2.14 -9.09
CA ASN A 26 9.02 1.53 -9.72
C ASN A 26 9.67 2.49 -10.73
N GLU A 27 8.87 3.19 -11.54
CA GLU A 27 9.35 4.22 -12.47
C GLU A 27 10.03 5.37 -11.73
N ALA A 28 9.39 5.91 -10.69
CA ALA A 28 9.94 7.00 -9.89
C ALA A 28 11.27 6.61 -9.22
N LEU A 29 11.37 5.41 -8.65
CA LEU A 29 12.59 4.91 -8.03
C LEU A 29 13.70 4.68 -9.07
N ALA A 30 13.37 4.16 -10.25
CA ALA A 30 14.33 3.99 -11.34
C ALA A 30 14.85 5.34 -11.85
N ALA A 31 13.97 6.34 -11.98
CA ALA A 31 14.31 7.68 -12.47
C ALA A 31 15.30 8.43 -11.55
N THR A 32 15.41 8.04 -10.27
CA THR A 32 16.41 8.62 -9.36
C THR A 32 17.85 8.33 -9.79
N GLY A 33 18.09 7.26 -10.56
CA GLY A 33 19.44 6.76 -10.87
C GLY A 33 20.21 6.18 -9.68
N ILE A 34 19.64 6.20 -8.47
CA ILE A 34 20.25 5.70 -7.24
C ILE A 34 20.06 4.18 -7.13
N PHE A 35 18.90 3.68 -7.58
CA PHE A 35 18.52 2.28 -7.41
C PHE A 35 18.58 1.51 -8.73
N PRO A 36 19.20 0.31 -8.74
CA PRO A 36 19.19 -0.55 -9.92
C PRO A 36 17.78 -1.08 -10.18
N ILE A 37 17.33 -1.01 -11.43
CA ILE A 37 15.97 -1.40 -11.86
C ILE A 37 15.63 -2.82 -11.41
N GLY A 38 16.53 -3.79 -11.63
CA GLY A 38 16.32 -5.20 -11.24
C GLY A 38 16.28 -5.44 -9.72
N GLY A 39 16.60 -4.43 -8.91
CA GLY A 39 16.61 -4.50 -7.46
C GLY A 39 15.37 -3.92 -6.78
N ILE A 40 14.43 -3.31 -7.53
CA ILE A 40 13.23 -2.68 -6.98
C ILE A 40 12.15 -3.72 -6.72
N ARG A 41 11.64 -3.76 -5.47
CA ARG A 41 10.62 -4.73 -5.04
C ARG A 41 9.47 -4.02 -4.36
N SER A 42 8.29 -4.08 -4.97
CA SER A 42 7.05 -3.46 -4.48
C SER A 42 6.06 -4.55 -4.10
N ARG A 43 5.43 -4.41 -2.92
CA ARG A 43 4.42 -5.36 -2.41
C ARG A 43 3.45 -4.66 -1.48
N ALA A 44 2.30 -5.28 -1.26
CA ALA A 44 1.34 -4.83 -0.25
C ALA A 44 0.83 -5.96 0.64
N HIS A 45 0.44 -5.58 1.84
CA HIS A 45 -0.32 -6.38 2.78
C HIS A 45 -1.71 -5.78 2.93
N TRP A 46 -2.74 -6.60 2.70
CA TRP A 46 -4.12 -6.19 2.92
C TRP A 46 -4.46 -6.36 4.40
N LEU A 47 -5.08 -5.33 4.96
CA LEU A 47 -5.58 -5.33 6.33
C LEU A 47 -7.09 -5.60 6.26
N ASP A 48 -7.50 -6.80 6.69
CA ASP A 48 -8.91 -7.19 6.83
C ASP A 48 -9.47 -6.86 8.22
N THR A 49 -8.57 -6.68 9.20
CA THR A 49 -8.90 -6.37 10.59
C THR A 49 -8.20 -5.09 10.98
N TRP A 50 -8.95 -3.99 11.09
CA TRP A 50 -8.40 -2.67 11.38
C TRP A 50 -9.47 -1.76 12.00
N GLN A 51 -9.03 -0.74 12.73
CA GLN A 51 -9.89 0.35 13.21
C GLN A 51 -9.16 1.67 13.03
N MET A 52 -9.72 2.56 12.21
CA MET A 52 -9.17 3.90 12.00
C MET A 52 -9.97 4.92 12.81
N ALA A 53 -9.29 5.57 13.75
CA ALA A 53 -9.87 6.51 14.72
C ALA A 53 -10.99 5.90 15.59
N THR A 54 -11.48 6.70 16.51
CA THR A 54 -12.69 6.45 17.29
C THR A 54 -13.62 7.61 16.99
N ALA A 55 -14.42 7.52 15.93
CA ALA A 55 -15.35 8.59 15.56
C ALA A 55 -16.51 8.67 16.57
N GLY A 56 -16.27 9.12 17.81
CA GLY A 56 -17.29 9.52 18.80
C GLY A 56 -18.41 8.53 19.17
N ARG A 57 -18.47 7.34 18.57
CA ARG A 57 -19.44 6.29 18.83
C ARG A 57 -18.93 5.01 18.16
N ILE A 58 -18.57 4.05 18.99
CA ILE A 58 -18.17 2.70 18.58
C ILE A 58 -19.42 2.04 17.99
N THR A 59 -19.44 1.77 16.69
CA THR A 59 -20.40 0.82 16.12
C THR A 59 -19.83 -0.60 16.25
N PRO A 60 -20.53 -1.53 16.91
CA PRO A 60 -20.02 -2.85 17.25
C PRO A 60 -20.20 -3.82 16.07
N SER A 61 -19.62 -3.52 14.90
CA SER A 61 -19.61 -4.45 13.75
C SER A 61 -18.22 -4.97 13.43
N CYS A 62 -17.28 -4.85 14.36
CA CYS A 62 -15.97 -5.50 14.29
C CYS A 62 -15.74 -6.28 15.60
N ILE A 63 -16.43 -7.42 15.70
CA ILE A 63 -15.90 -8.66 16.27
C ILE A 63 -16.30 -9.78 15.31
#